data_AF-A0A4Q6C840-F1
#
_entry.id   AF-A0A4Q6C840-F1
#
_cell.length_a   1.000
_cell.length_b   1.000
_cell.length_c   1.000
_cell.angle_alpha   90.00
_cell.angle_beta   90.00
_cell.angle_gamma   90.00
#
_symmetry.space_group_name_H-M   'P 1'
#
loop_
_entity.id
_entity.type
_entity.pdbx_description
1 polymer ?
#
loop_
_entity_poly.entity_id
_entity_poly.type
_entity_poly.pdbx_seq_one_letter_code
_entity_poly.pdbx_strand_id
1 'polypeptide(L)'
;MLHHEARMPMTSPRPKKLILVELNEITWRFVDPLIKEGALPNFATLIRQGTRGTPIADEQGADLDPWVSWTTVYTGRKAADHGVRFLEQPPETVKGPRIWDIVADLGRPVGVFGSIMSWPPRRDVTGYWVPGTFSPGPETFPAELGPIQQLNLTYTRDHSPVPGQARQRIGKFTLVRKLRGLGLRVATLARIAAFFVRGALGSAKAWEKVSMQPLINFDFFQKLWKRHQPHFATFHTNHVAHYQHRFWRSADPAPFLVPPSAREVSDFGGAIRFGYQVADELLGRVMAMVDDDTVVLVASGLSQQPYVTDEFPDGRSVLRIRDIDQVVDLLGAAGHCRAYAVMATQWNLDFDDAQSLQAASRAIAGATVGAQAHELFAHTIVGNTISINIRQKLPRPIDGDADCVFPATGRSVKMRELCAEQDATTKQGYHDRPGVLIVAGPGIAAGLDIGECSTLDLAPTMLSVLGIEAPGYMTGAVLQRIFSDRDTTATLGQAVERKEALHEPA
;
A
#
# COMPACT_ATOMS: atom_id res chain seq x y z
N MET A 1 -45.19 36.98 24.89
CA MET A 1 -44.81 37.16 23.48
C MET A 1 -43.58 36.30 23.23
N LEU A 2 -43.77 35.17 22.56
CA LEU A 2 -42.72 34.22 22.18
C LEU A 2 -42.09 34.73 20.87
N HIS A 3 -40.80 35.06 20.90
CA HIS A 3 -40.05 35.32 19.67
C HIS A 3 -39.71 33.99 19.02
N HIS A 4 -40.32 33.76 17.86
CA HIS A 4 -40.06 32.64 16.97
C HIS A 4 -38.82 33.00 16.13
N GLU A 5 -37.64 32.53 16.56
CA GLU A 5 -36.47 32.52 15.67
C GLU A 5 -36.67 31.42 14.63
N ALA A 6 -36.93 31.83 13.39
CA ALA A 6 -36.97 30.94 12.25
C ALA A 6 -35.56 30.38 11.99
N ARG A 7 -35.34 29.11 12.35
CA ARG A 7 -34.20 28.34 11.83
C ARG A 7 -34.35 28.23 10.31
N MET A 8 -33.53 28.98 9.57
CA MET A 8 -33.32 28.74 8.15
C MET A 8 -32.73 27.33 7.96
N PRO A 9 -33.21 26.53 6.98
CA PRO A 9 -32.70 25.19 6.77
C PRO A 9 -31.24 25.27 6.27
N MET A 10 -30.33 24.71 7.05
CA MET A 10 -28.98 24.38 6.62
C MET A 10 -29.10 23.43 5.42
N THR A 11 -28.76 23.90 4.22
CA THR A 11 -28.61 23.01 3.07
C THR A 11 -27.19 22.49 3.09
N SER A 12 -26.99 21.33 3.73
CA SER A 12 -25.75 20.57 3.57
C SER A 12 -25.56 20.23 2.08
N PRO A 13 -24.31 20.25 1.56
CA PRO A 13 -24.02 19.68 0.26
C PRO A 13 -24.60 18.26 0.23
N ARG A 14 -25.26 17.85 -0.86
CA ARG A 14 -25.79 16.48 -0.95
C ARG A 14 -24.63 15.50 -0.73
N PRO A 15 -24.76 14.54 0.22
CA PRO A 15 -23.68 13.61 0.51
C PRO A 15 -23.29 12.85 -0.76
N LYS A 16 -22.01 12.93 -1.12
CA LYS A 16 -21.45 12.31 -2.33
C LYS A 16 -20.96 10.90 -2.04
N LYS A 17 -20.92 10.08 -3.08
CA LYS A 17 -20.13 8.85 -3.04
C LYS A 17 -18.65 9.21 -3.22
N LEU A 18 -17.75 8.40 -2.67
CA LEU A 18 -16.32 8.58 -2.82
C LEU A 18 -15.63 7.27 -3.20
N ILE A 19 -14.81 7.31 -4.24
CA ILE A 19 -13.82 6.28 -4.54
C ILE A 19 -12.43 6.82 -4.19
N LEU A 20 -11.77 6.15 -3.24
CA LEU A 20 -10.36 6.32 -2.95
C LEU A 20 -9.55 5.33 -3.81
N VAL A 21 -8.83 5.85 -4.82
CA VAL A 21 -7.89 5.10 -5.64
C VAL A 21 -6.51 5.24 -5.02
N GLU A 22 -6.03 4.16 -4.41
CA GLU A 22 -4.77 4.12 -3.68
C GLU A 22 -3.66 3.61 -4.62
N LEU A 23 -2.93 4.54 -5.22
CA LEU A 23 -1.79 4.22 -6.07
C LEU A 23 -0.53 4.27 -5.20
N ASN A 24 -0.08 3.11 -4.72
CA ASN A 24 0.97 3.08 -3.71
C ASN A 24 2.29 3.67 -4.24
N GLU A 25 2.82 4.61 -3.47
CA GLU A 25 4.13 5.26 -3.59
C GLU A 25 4.41 6.01 -4.89
N ILE A 26 3.38 6.42 -5.63
CA ILE A 26 3.58 7.23 -6.84
C ILE A 26 4.14 8.62 -6.50
N THR A 27 4.86 9.24 -7.44
CA THR A 27 5.51 10.55 -7.24
C THR A 27 5.28 11.50 -8.41
N TRP A 28 5.16 12.79 -8.11
CA TRP A 28 5.14 13.86 -9.12
C TRP A 28 6.37 13.85 -10.04
N ARG A 29 7.51 13.31 -9.57
CA ARG A 29 8.74 13.17 -10.37
C ARG A 29 8.54 12.34 -11.65
N PHE A 30 7.62 11.38 -11.64
CA PHE A 30 7.26 10.64 -12.85
C PHE A 30 5.94 11.10 -13.46
N VAL A 31 4.95 11.47 -12.63
CA VAL A 31 3.63 11.89 -13.15
C VAL A 31 3.75 13.12 -14.05
N ASP A 32 4.42 14.18 -13.61
CA ASP A 32 4.46 15.44 -14.37
C ASP A 32 5.22 15.31 -15.70
N PRO A 33 6.43 14.72 -15.78
CA PRO A 33 7.10 14.50 -17.05
C PRO A 33 6.33 13.60 -18.00
N LEU A 34 5.75 12.50 -17.49
CA LEU A 34 5.00 11.57 -18.33
C LEU A 34 3.68 12.17 -18.85
N ILE A 35 3.06 13.10 -18.11
CA ILE A 35 1.96 13.92 -18.64
C ILE A 35 2.45 14.81 -19.78
N LYS A 36 3.58 15.51 -19.61
CA LYS A 36 4.15 16.39 -20.65
C LYS A 36 4.50 15.64 -21.93
N GLU A 37 4.92 14.38 -21.82
CA GLU A 37 5.15 13.46 -22.95
C GLU A 37 3.87 12.90 -23.59
N GLY A 38 2.69 13.16 -23.01
CA GLY A 38 1.42 12.58 -23.47
C GLY A 38 1.21 11.11 -23.10
N ALA A 39 2.01 10.56 -22.18
CA ALA A 39 1.94 9.15 -21.78
C ALA A 39 0.84 8.86 -20.74
N LEU A 40 0.38 9.88 -20.00
CA LEU A 40 -0.63 9.76 -18.94
C LEU A 40 -1.85 10.67 -19.17
N PRO A 41 -2.65 10.42 -20.23
CA PRO A 41 -3.78 11.28 -20.58
C PRO A 41 -4.90 11.30 -19.53
N ASN A 42 -5.11 10.22 -18.77
CA ASN A 42 -6.15 10.14 -17.75
C ASN A 42 -5.75 10.89 -16.47
N PHE A 43 -4.50 10.78 -16.03
CA PHE A 43 -3.95 11.65 -14.98
C PHE A 43 -4.09 13.12 -15.35
N ALA A 44 -3.66 13.48 -16.56
CA ALA A 44 -3.77 14.85 -17.05
C ALA A 44 -5.22 15.35 -17.04
N THR A 45 -6.18 14.49 -17.36
CA THR A 45 -7.60 14.82 -17.34
C THR A 45 -8.13 15.05 -15.93
N LEU A 46 -7.83 14.15 -14.99
CA LEU A 46 -8.22 14.32 -13.58
C LEU A 46 -7.65 15.60 -12.97
N ILE A 47 -6.38 15.92 -13.25
CA ILE A 47 -5.76 17.16 -12.76
C ILE A 47 -6.42 18.41 -13.36
N ARG A 48 -6.70 18.41 -14.67
CA ARG A 48 -7.39 19.56 -15.31
C ARG A 48 -8.81 19.76 -14.79
N GLN A 49 -9.52 18.68 -14.50
CA GLN A 49 -10.93 18.70 -14.07
C GLN A 49 -11.09 18.78 -12.55
N GLY A 50 -9.99 18.72 -11.80
CA GLY A 50 -10.00 18.60 -10.36
C GLY A 50 -8.92 19.44 -9.69
N THR A 51 -8.63 19.08 -8.45
CA THR A 51 -7.59 19.68 -7.62
C THR A 51 -6.44 18.70 -7.43
N ARG A 52 -5.21 19.18 -7.49
CA ARG A 52 -4.01 18.42 -7.12
C ARG A 52 -3.34 18.99 -5.87
N GLY A 53 -2.59 18.15 -5.16
CA GLY A 53 -1.79 18.54 -4.01
C GLY A 53 -0.72 17.50 -3.67
N THR A 54 0.10 17.83 -2.67
CA THR A 54 1.23 17.00 -2.24
C THR A 54 1.13 16.75 -0.73
N PRO A 55 0.47 15.66 -0.29
CA PRO A 55 0.45 15.29 1.12
C PRO A 55 1.85 14.92 1.60
N ILE A 56 2.28 15.45 2.73
CA ILE A 56 3.57 15.17 3.35
C ILE A 56 3.34 14.26 4.56
N ALA A 57 3.97 13.08 4.53
CA ALA A 57 3.97 12.14 5.64
C ALA A 57 4.64 12.77 6.89
N ASP A 58 4.02 12.62 8.06
CA ASP A 58 4.61 13.03 9.36
C ASP A 58 5.70 12.02 9.77
N GLU A 59 5.59 10.78 9.27
CA GLU A 59 6.55 9.69 9.48
C GLU A 59 7.93 9.99 8.89
N GLN A 60 8.98 9.49 9.54
CA GLN A 60 10.37 9.71 9.15
C GLN A 60 11.25 8.48 9.43
N GLY A 61 12.37 8.38 8.73
CA GLY A 61 13.39 7.36 9.01
C GLY A 61 12.85 5.94 8.87
N ALA A 62 12.92 5.18 9.96
CA ALA A 62 12.46 3.78 10.01
C ALA A 62 10.94 3.64 10.13
N ASP A 63 10.20 4.71 10.43
CA ASP A 63 8.74 4.70 10.51
C ASP A 63 8.07 5.11 9.19
N LEU A 64 8.86 5.59 8.22
CA LEU A 64 8.38 6.00 6.89
C LEU A 64 8.16 4.77 6.00
N ASP A 65 7.09 4.04 6.29
CA ASP A 65 6.67 2.86 5.55
C ASP A 65 5.20 2.95 5.12
N PRO A 66 4.83 2.33 3.97
CA PRO A 66 3.48 2.43 3.43
C PRO A 66 2.39 1.97 4.39
N TRP A 67 2.62 0.91 5.17
CA TRP A 67 1.62 0.39 6.12
C TRP A 67 1.36 1.32 7.30
N VAL A 68 2.35 2.16 7.68
CA VAL A 68 2.18 3.20 8.69
C VAL A 68 1.42 4.36 8.08
N SER A 69 1.93 4.91 6.97
CA SER A 69 1.37 6.10 6.33
C SER A 69 -0.06 5.90 5.82
N TRP A 70 -0.38 4.74 5.22
CA TRP A 70 -1.77 4.43 4.85
C TRP A 70 -2.68 4.35 6.07
N THR A 71 -2.21 3.80 7.19
CA THR A 71 -2.99 3.79 8.43
C THR A 71 -3.23 5.23 8.94
N THR A 72 -2.25 6.12 8.83
CA THR A 72 -2.41 7.56 9.07
C THR A 72 -3.51 8.15 8.17
N VAL A 73 -3.49 7.86 6.86
CA VAL A 73 -4.52 8.30 5.89
C VAL A 73 -5.91 7.80 6.27
N TYR A 74 -6.05 6.53 6.69
CA TYR A 74 -7.36 5.97 6.98
C TYR A 74 -7.93 6.44 8.32
N THR A 75 -7.07 6.68 9.31
CA THR A 75 -7.48 6.99 10.69
C THR A 75 -7.45 8.48 11.02
N GLY A 76 -6.73 9.31 10.27
CA GLY A 76 -6.47 10.71 10.62
C GLY A 76 -5.65 10.87 11.91
N ARG A 77 -4.93 9.82 12.32
CA ARG A 77 -4.11 9.74 13.53
C ARG A 77 -2.64 9.64 13.15
N LYS A 78 -1.75 10.08 14.04
CA LYS A 78 -0.31 9.91 13.84
C LYS A 78 0.11 8.46 14.08
N ALA A 79 1.27 8.08 13.54
CA ALA A 79 1.92 6.79 13.78
C ALA A 79 2.01 6.39 15.27
N ALA A 80 2.33 7.34 16.14
CA ALA A 80 2.38 7.12 17.59
C ALA A 80 1.01 6.80 18.21
N ASP A 81 -0.08 7.31 17.62
CA ASP A 81 -1.43 7.19 18.15
C ASP A 81 -2.13 5.92 17.66
N HIS A 82 -2.03 5.61 16.36
CA HIS A 82 -2.61 4.37 15.82
C HIS A 82 -1.74 3.14 16.08
N GLY A 83 -0.46 3.33 16.43
CA GLY A 83 0.41 2.28 16.98
C GLY A 83 0.89 1.23 15.98
N VAL A 84 0.84 1.54 14.67
CA VAL A 84 1.35 0.62 13.65
C VAL A 84 2.88 0.70 13.61
N ARG A 85 3.52 -0.46 13.57
CA ARG A 85 4.97 -0.65 13.58
C ARG A 85 5.46 -1.55 12.45
N PHE A 86 4.66 -2.54 12.04
CA PHE A 86 5.00 -3.41 10.91
C PHE A 86 3.76 -3.84 10.13
N LEU A 87 3.97 -4.26 8.88
CA LEU A 87 2.91 -4.67 7.97
C LEU A 87 2.17 -5.91 8.48
N GLU A 88 0.84 -5.86 8.45
CA GLU A 88 -0.09 -6.89 8.94
C GLU A 88 0.19 -7.30 10.40
N GLN A 89 0.49 -6.32 11.27
CA GLN A 89 0.52 -6.56 12.72
C GLN A 89 -0.87 -6.96 13.25
N PRO A 90 -0.95 -7.53 14.46
CA PRO A 90 -2.23 -7.98 15.02
C PRO A 90 -3.27 -6.84 15.05
N PRO A 91 -4.45 -7.03 14.43
CA PRO A 91 -5.41 -5.97 14.15
C PRO A 91 -5.93 -5.27 15.41
N GLU A 92 -6.07 -6.01 16.52
CA GLU A 92 -6.51 -5.49 17.82
C GLU A 92 -5.52 -4.52 18.46
N THR A 93 -4.28 -4.47 17.97
CA THR A 93 -3.25 -3.54 18.44
C THR A 93 -3.28 -2.21 17.70
N VAL A 94 -3.98 -2.14 16.57
CA VAL A 94 -4.15 -0.92 15.77
C VAL A 94 -5.27 -0.08 16.37
N LYS A 95 -4.97 1.17 16.72
CA LYS A 95 -5.91 2.05 17.43
C LYS A 95 -6.61 3.03 16.49
N GLY A 96 -7.90 3.25 16.78
CA GLY A 96 -8.74 4.22 16.10
C GLY A 96 -9.52 3.62 14.92
N PRO A 97 -10.75 4.06 14.68
CA PRO A 97 -11.51 3.59 13.54
C PRO A 97 -10.90 4.16 12.26
N ARG A 98 -10.90 3.36 11.20
CA ARG A 98 -10.57 3.83 9.86
C ARG A 98 -11.78 4.49 9.23
N ILE A 99 -11.59 5.25 8.15
CA ILE A 99 -12.68 5.91 7.42
C ILE A 99 -13.80 4.94 7.02
N TRP A 100 -13.47 3.73 6.55
CA TRP A 100 -14.46 2.72 6.23
C TRP A 100 -15.23 2.21 7.46
N ASP A 101 -14.62 2.23 8.65
CA ASP A 101 -15.31 1.87 9.89
C ASP A 101 -16.34 2.94 10.24
N ILE A 102 -15.97 4.22 10.15
CA ILE A 102 -16.86 5.36 10.40
C ILE A 102 -18.05 5.32 9.44
N VAL A 103 -17.81 5.06 8.14
CA VAL A 103 -18.89 4.98 7.15
C VAL A 103 -19.80 3.77 7.40
N ALA A 104 -19.23 2.62 7.75
CA ALA A 104 -19.99 1.41 8.06
C ALA A 104 -20.85 1.57 9.32
N ASP A 105 -20.32 2.21 10.37
CA ASP A 105 -21.03 2.43 11.65
C ASP A 105 -22.24 3.37 11.49
N LEU A 106 -22.23 4.22 10.44
CA LEU A 106 -23.38 5.03 10.03
C LEU A 106 -24.40 4.26 9.17
N GLY A 107 -24.22 2.94 9.00
CA GLY A 107 -25.07 2.08 8.17
C GLY A 107 -24.94 2.32 6.67
N ARG A 108 -23.91 3.06 6.22
CA ARG A 108 -23.74 3.40 4.81
C ARG A 108 -22.95 2.29 4.10
N PRO A 109 -23.27 1.97 2.82
CA PRO A 109 -22.55 0.92 2.09
C PRO A 109 -21.05 1.20 1.90
N VAL A 110 -20.21 0.19 2.13
CA VAL A 110 -18.73 0.29 2.05
C VAL A 110 -18.16 -0.81 1.14
N GLY A 111 -17.17 -0.45 0.33
CA GLY A 111 -16.42 -1.38 -0.51
C GLY A 111 -14.92 -1.28 -0.28
N VAL A 112 -14.31 -2.21 0.45
CA VAL A 112 -12.84 -2.24 0.61
C VAL A 112 -12.24 -3.21 -0.41
N PHE A 113 -11.28 -2.75 -1.22
CA PHE A 113 -10.56 -3.60 -2.17
C PHE A 113 -9.05 -3.36 -2.14
N GLY A 114 -8.35 -4.25 -1.44
CA GLY A 114 -6.89 -4.34 -1.47
C GLY A 114 -6.14 -3.34 -0.60
N SER A 115 -6.83 -2.45 0.15
CA SER A 115 -6.22 -1.48 1.06
C SER A 115 -5.31 -2.18 2.07
N ILE A 116 -4.16 -1.58 2.36
CA ILE A 116 -3.17 -2.13 3.29
C ILE A 116 -3.73 -2.04 4.72
N MET A 117 -3.38 -2.98 5.61
CA MET A 117 -3.88 -3.00 7.01
C MET A 117 -5.42 -3.11 7.14
N SER A 118 -6.08 -3.74 6.16
CA SER A 118 -7.53 -3.91 6.14
C SER A 118 -7.99 -5.34 6.47
N TRP A 119 -7.11 -6.20 6.98
CA TRP A 119 -7.49 -7.52 7.51
C TRP A 119 -7.71 -7.43 9.03
N PRO A 120 -8.65 -8.19 9.62
CA PRO A 120 -9.63 -9.06 8.98
C PRO A 120 -10.80 -8.26 8.37
N PRO A 121 -11.54 -8.84 7.41
CA PRO A 121 -12.74 -8.20 6.88
C PRO A 121 -13.82 -8.08 7.96
N ARG A 122 -14.44 -6.90 8.07
CA ARG A 122 -15.68 -6.73 8.84
C ARG A 122 -16.82 -7.52 8.18
N ARG A 123 -17.68 -8.12 9.00
CA ARG A 123 -18.81 -8.96 8.55
C ARG A 123 -20.16 -8.26 8.71
N ASP A 124 -20.17 -7.16 9.43
CA ASP A 124 -21.33 -6.33 9.77
C ASP A 124 -21.50 -5.14 8.80
N VAL A 125 -20.94 -5.22 7.60
CA VAL A 125 -20.99 -4.15 6.60
C VAL A 125 -22.03 -4.42 5.52
N THR A 126 -22.67 -3.36 5.01
CA THR A 126 -23.38 -3.44 3.74
C THR A 126 -22.37 -3.17 2.62
N GLY A 127 -22.13 -4.14 1.74
CA GLY A 127 -21.18 -3.98 0.62
C GLY A 127 -20.23 -5.15 0.47
N TYR A 128 -18.92 -4.88 0.38
CA TYR A 128 -17.90 -5.90 0.19
C TYR A 128 -16.56 -5.50 0.82
N TRP A 129 -15.73 -6.51 1.07
CA TRP A 129 -14.43 -6.39 1.71
C TRP A 129 -13.48 -7.47 1.20
N VAL A 130 -12.57 -7.06 0.32
CA VAL A 130 -11.42 -7.86 -0.13
C VAL A 130 -10.17 -7.23 0.50
N PRO A 131 -9.56 -7.84 1.51
CA PRO A 131 -8.44 -7.23 2.24
C PRO A 131 -7.17 -7.01 1.39
N GLY A 132 -6.20 -6.30 1.98
CA GLY A 132 -4.88 -6.06 1.39
C GLY A 132 -4.18 -7.32 0.87
N THR A 133 -3.40 -7.18 -0.20
CA THR A 133 -2.69 -8.32 -0.83
C THR A 133 -1.59 -8.93 0.04
N PHE A 134 -1.31 -8.32 1.20
CA PHE A 134 -0.33 -8.75 2.19
C PHE A 134 -0.96 -9.52 3.35
N SER A 135 -2.30 -9.57 3.43
CA SER A 135 -3.08 -10.09 4.56
C SER A 135 -2.62 -11.48 5.04
N PRO A 136 -2.79 -11.79 6.34
CA PRO A 136 -2.47 -13.12 6.90
C PRO A 136 -3.25 -14.27 6.24
N GLY A 137 -4.51 -14.04 5.84
CA GLY A 137 -5.38 -15.10 5.31
C GLY A 137 -6.29 -14.66 4.16
N PRO A 138 -6.99 -15.63 3.54
CA PRO A 138 -7.83 -15.41 2.36
C PRO A 138 -9.26 -14.94 2.71
N GLU A 139 -9.53 -14.61 3.98
CA GLU A 139 -10.86 -14.23 4.43
C GLU A 139 -11.33 -12.96 3.71
N THR A 140 -12.59 -12.98 3.26
CA THR A 140 -13.25 -11.86 2.61
C THR A 140 -14.66 -11.71 3.16
N PHE A 141 -15.28 -10.56 2.90
CA PHE A 141 -16.72 -10.39 3.01
C PHE A 141 -17.31 -9.93 1.67
N PRO A 142 -18.35 -10.60 1.14
CA PRO A 142 -18.83 -11.90 1.60
C PRO A 142 -17.81 -13.02 1.29
N ALA A 143 -17.99 -14.21 1.88
CA ALA A 143 -17.00 -15.29 1.84
C ALA A 143 -16.78 -15.86 0.43
N GLU A 144 -17.74 -15.73 -0.49
CA GLU A 144 -17.59 -16.18 -1.88
C GLU A 144 -16.53 -15.42 -2.68
N LEU A 145 -16.04 -14.27 -2.19
CA LEU A 145 -14.94 -13.53 -2.80
C LEU A 145 -13.56 -14.13 -2.48
N GLY A 146 -13.47 -15.12 -1.57
CA GLY A 146 -12.22 -15.77 -1.17
C GLY A 146 -11.29 -16.22 -2.31
N PRO A 147 -11.79 -16.73 -3.47
CA PRO A 147 -10.93 -17.05 -4.61
C PRO A 147 -10.16 -15.86 -5.20
N ILE A 148 -10.70 -14.63 -5.10
CA ILE A 148 -9.98 -13.40 -5.50
C ILE A 148 -8.81 -13.18 -4.54
N GLN A 149 -9.07 -13.27 -3.23
CA GLN A 149 -8.02 -13.03 -2.24
C GLN A 149 -6.95 -14.12 -2.27
N GLN A 150 -7.33 -15.37 -2.50
CA GLN A 150 -6.37 -16.46 -2.70
C GLN A 150 -5.44 -16.19 -3.90
N LEU A 151 -5.95 -15.63 -5.00
CA LEU A 151 -5.14 -15.23 -6.15
C LEU A 151 -4.17 -14.11 -5.77
N ASN A 152 -4.64 -13.10 -5.02
CA ASN A 152 -3.80 -12.00 -4.53
C ASN A 152 -2.66 -12.51 -3.65
N LEU A 153 -2.96 -13.34 -2.66
CA LEU A 153 -1.97 -13.92 -1.77
C LEU A 153 -0.97 -14.80 -2.51
N THR A 154 -1.42 -15.55 -3.53
CA THR A 154 -0.52 -16.36 -4.36
C THR A 154 0.49 -15.46 -5.07
N TYR A 155 0.03 -14.39 -5.70
CA TYR A 155 0.91 -13.46 -6.40
C TYR A 155 1.94 -12.79 -5.45
N THR A 156 1.51 -12.37 -4.26
CA THR A 156 2.40 -11.75 -3.27
C THR A 156 3.39 -12.75 -2.67
N ARG A 157 2.93 -13.96 -2.34
CA ARG A 157 3.70 -15.00 -1.63
C ARG A 157 4.48 -15.94 -2.55
N ASP A 158 4.27 -15.91 -3.88
CA ASP A 158 4.98 -16.76 -4.85
C ASP A 158 6.51 -16.54 -4.88
N HIS A 159 7.05 -15.64 -4.04
CA HIS A 159 8.48 -15.47 -3.79
C HIS A 159 8.99 -16.19 -2.53
N SER A 160 8.11 -16.81 -1.74
CA SER A 160 8.41 -17.58 -0.52
C SER A 160 7.31 -18.63 -0.31
N PRO A 161 7.44 -19.86 -0.84
CA PRO A 161 6.45 -20.90 -0.58
C PRO A 161 6.42 -21.22 0.92
N VAL A 162 5.27 -21.05 1.57
CA VAL A 162 5.03 -21.50 2.95
C VAL A 162 4.68 -22.99 2.92
N PRO A 163 5.47 -23.89 3.53
CA PRO A 163 5.08 -25.28 3.70
C PRO A 163 3.86 -25.38 4.64
N GLY A 164 3.01 -26.40 4.47
CA GLY A 164 1.94 -26.69 5.43
C GLY A 164 0.59 -25.98 5.23
N GLN A 165 0.46 -24.93 4.41
CA GLN A 165 -0.88 -24.51 3.97
C GLN A 165 -1.41 -25.54 2.97
N ALA A 166 -2.51 -26.19 3.30
CA ALA A 166 -3.24 -27.06 2.38
C ALA A 166 -3.55 -26.28 1.10
N ARG A 167 -2.69 -26.42 0.09
CA ARG A 167 -2.98 -26.00 -1.28
C ARG A 167 -4.21 -26.79 -1.68
N GLN A 168 -5.40 -26.20 -1.50
CA GLN A 168 -6.58 -26.69 -2.17
C GLN A 168 -6.21 -26.68 -3.66
N ARG A 169 -5.92 -27.86 -4.21
CA ARG A 169 -5.64 -28.06 -5.63
C ARG A 169 -6.95 -27.88 -6.39
N ILE A 170 -7.44 -26.65 -6.44
CA ILE A 170 -8.48 -26.26 -7.37
C ILE A 170 -7.82 -26.32 -8.75
N GLY A 171 -8.30 -27.21 -9.62
CA GLY A 171 -7.80 -27.28 -10.99
C GLY A 171 -7.84 -25.90 -11.65
N LYS A 172 -6.79 -25.53 -12.40
CA LYS A 172 -6.64 -24.20 -13.01
C LYS A 172 -7.90 -23.76 -13.78
N PHE A 173 -8.55 -24.71 -14.49
CA PHE A 173 -9.81 -24.47 -15.18
C PHE A 173 -10.96 -24.09 -14.25
N THR A 174 -11.13 -24.83 -13.15
CA THR A 174 -12.14 -24.55 -12.12
C THR A 174 -11.92 -23.19 -11.47
N LEU A 175 -10.66 -22.82 -11.20
CA LEU A 175 -10.31 -21.51 -10.66
C LEU A 175 -10.68 -20.40 -11.66
N VAL A 176 -10.27 -20.50 -12.92
CA VAL A 176 -10.61 -19.52 -13.96
C VAL A 176 -12.12 -19.38 -14.11
N ARG A 177 -12.88 -20.49 -14.11
CA ARG A 177 -14.35 -20.46 -14.17
C ARG A 177 -14.95 -19.71 -12.98
N LYS A 178 -14.46 -19.97 -11.76
CA LYS A 178 -14.88 -19.25 -10.55
C LYS A 178 -14.58 -17.75 -10.68
N LEU A 179 -13.35 -17.38 -11.04
CA LEU A 179 -12.93 -15.99 -11.22
C LEU A 179 -13.75 -15.27 -12.31
N ARG A 180 -14.09 -15.94 -13.42
CA ARG A 180 -15.02 -15.41 -14.43
C ARG A 180 -16.40 -15.12 -13.84
N GLY A 181 -16.92 -16.03 -13.01
CA GLY A 181 -18.15 -15.82 -12.24
C GLY A 181 -18.06 -14.63 -11.29
N LEU A 182 -16.87 -14.33 -10.76
CA LEU A 182 -16.60 -13.20 -9.86
C LEU A 182 -16.26 -11.88 -10.55
N GLY A 183 -16.08 -11.85 -11.88
CA GLY A 183 -15.99 -10.61 -12.66
C GLY A 183 -14.78 -10.46 -13.58
N LEU A 184 -13.80 -11.37 -13.52
CA LEU A 184 -12.64 -11.36 -14.42
C LEU A 184 -13.11 -11.25 -15.87
N ARG A 185 -12.58 -10.35 -16.70
CA ARG A 185 -13.03 -10.12 -18.09
C ARG A 185 -12.32 -10.99 -19.11
N VAL A 186 -13.00 -11.26 -20.23
CA VAL A 186 -12.39 -11.97 -21.38
C VAL A 186 -11.26 -11.14 -21.98
N ALA A 187 -11.41 -9.81 -22.06
CA ALA A 187 -10.35 -8.93 -22.52
C ALA A 187 -9.07 -9.04 -21.68
N THR A 188 -9.21 -9.12 -20.35
CA THR A 188 -8.08 -9.31 -19.42
C THR A 188 -7.43 -10.69 -19.61
N LEU A 189 -8.22 -11.75 -19.77
CA LEU A 189 -7.70 -13.07 -20.12
C LEU A 189 -6.95 -13.08 -21.45
N ALA A 190 -7.46 -12.39 -22.47
CA ALA A 190 -6.80 -12.26 -23.76
C ALA A 190 -5.46 -11.51 -23.63
N ARG A 191 -5.38 -10.47 -22.79
CA ARG A 191 -4.13 -9.75 -22.49
C ARG A 191 -3.11 -10.64 -21.77
N ILE A 192 -3.55 -11.45 -20.81
CA ILE A 192 -2.69 -12.44 -20.14
C ILE A 192 -2.17 -13.46 -21.15
N ALA A 193 -3.04 -14.00 -22.01
CA ALA A 193 -2.64 -14.95 -23.05
C ALA A 193 -1.65 -14.31 -24.04
N ALA A 194 -1.90 -13.08 -24.48
CA ALA A 194 -1.00 -12.34 -25.37
C ALA A 194 0.38 -12.11 -24.74
N PHE A 195 0.46 -11.84 -23.43
CA PHE A 195 1.72 -11.75 -22.72
C PHE A 195 2.52 -13.06 -22.79
N PHE A 196 1.88 -14.21 -22.56
CA PHE A 196 2.56 -15.50 -22.65
C PHE A 196 2.98 -15.86 -24.09
N VAL A 197 2.16 -15.52 -25.10
CA VAL A 197 2.53 -15.69 -26.51
C VAL A 197 3.74 -14.82 -26.85
N ARG A 198 3.73 -13.53 -26.49
CA ARG A 198 4.90 -12.64 -26.65
C ARG A 198 6.14 -13.16 -25.91
N GLY A 199 5.96 -13.77 -24.74
CA GLY A 199 7.02 -14.40 -23.96
C GLY A 199 7.63 -15.59 -24.68
N ALA A 200 6.82 -16.47 -25.27
CA ALA A 200 7.29 -17.57 -26.11
C ALA A 200 8.03 -17.07 -27.37
N LEU A 201 7.67 -15.89 -27.87
CA LEU A 201 8.35 -15.20 -28.99
C LEU A 201 9.55 -14.35 -28.55
N GLY A 202 9.92 -14.33 -27.27
CA GLY A 202 11.06 -13.57 -26.75
C GLY A 202 10.90 -12.04 -26.69
N SER A 203 9.69 -11.53 -26.91
CA SER A 203 9.40 -10.08 -26.96
C SER A 203 8.82 -9.52 -25.66
N ALA A 204 8.22 -10.35 -24.80
CA ALA A 204 7.72 -9.91 -23.51
C ALA A 204 8.85 -9.78 -22.50
N LYS A 205 8.87 -8.67 -21.76
CA LYS A 205 9.78 -8.53 -20.61
C LYS A 205 9.13 -9.10 -19.36
N ALA A 206 9.91 -9.84 -18.55
CA ALA A 206 9.40 -10.51 -17.35
C ALA A 206 8.76 -9.55 -16.35
N TRP A 207 9.28 -8.31 -16.24
CA TRP A 207 8.75 -7.28 -15.35
C TRP A 207 7.33 -6.83 -15.74
N GLU A 208 6.89 -6.97 -17.00
CA GLU A 208 5.51 -6.59 -17.41
C GLU A 208 4.44 -7.42 -16.70
N LYS A 209 4.79 -8.65 -16.28
CA LYS A 209 3.90 -9.54 -15.52
C LYS A 209 3.37 -8.85 -14.27
N VAL A 210 4.12 -7.91 -13.71
CA VAL A 210 3.78 -7.26 -12.46
C VAL A 210 2.42 -6.56 -12.57
N SER A 211 2.17 -5.90 -13.70
CA SER A 211 0.92 -5.17 -13.97
C SER A 211 -0.30 -6.06 -14.27
N MET A 212 -0.18 -7.39 -14.30
CA MET A 212 -1.34 -8.28 -14.50
C MET A 212 -2.28 -8.24 -13.29
N GLN A 213 -1.73 -8.20 -12.07
CA GLN A 213 -2.51 -8.19 -10.84
C GLN A 213 -3.49 -7.00 -10.76
N PRO A 214 -3.08 -5.73 -10.94
CA PRO A 214 -4.02 -4.61 -10.89
C PRO A 214 -5.11 -4.69 -11.96
N LEU A 215 -4.79 -5.13 -13.18
CA LEU A 215 -5.78 -5.25 -14.26
C LEU A 215 -6.85 -6.29 -13.96
N ILE A 216 -6.43 -7.45 -13.43
CA ILE A 216 -7.32 -8.51 -12.94
C ILE A 216 -8.17 -8.01 -11.78
N ASN A 217 -7.54 -7.37 -10.79
CA ASN A 217 -8.22 -6.86 -9.60
C ASN A 217 -9.25 -5.78 -9.93
N PHE A 218 -8.95 -4.92 -10.90
CA PHE A 218 -9.89 -3.89 -11.32
C PHE A 218 -11.14 -4.48 -11.97
N ASP A 219 -11.05 -5.63 -12.67
CA ASP A 219 -12.25 -6.30 -13.20
C ASP A 219 -13.21 -6.72 -12.08
N PHE A 220 -12.66 -7.27 -10.99
CA PHE A 220 -13.44 -7.65 -9.82
C PHE A 220 -14.01 -6.42 -9.12
N PHE A 221 -13.16 -5.44 -8.81
CA PHE A 221 -13.57 -4.17 -8.19
C PHE A 221 -14.70 -3.50 -8.98
N GLN A 222 -14.57 -3.40 -10.31
CA GLN A 222 -15.57 -2.77 -11.15
C GLN A 222 -16.92 -3.53 -11.14
N LYS A 223 -16.90 -4.86 -11.06
CA LYS A 223 -18.14 -5.64 -10.90
C LYS A 223 -18.76 -5.44 -9.51
N LEU A 224 -17.94 -5.41 -8.46
CA LEU A 224 -18.38 -5.23 -7.09
C LEU A 224 -18.94 -3.82 -6.86
N TRP A 225 -18.28 -2.77 -7.36
CA TRP A 225 -18.79 -1.40 -7.38
C TRP A 225 -20.18 -1.32 -8.00
N LYS A 226 -20.35 -1.88 -9.22
CA LYS A 226 -21.65 -1.88 -9.92
C LYS A 226 -22.74 -2.61 -9.13
N ARG A 227 -22.40 -3.75 -8.50
CA ARG A 227 -23.35 -4.56 -7.74
C ARG A 227 -23.77 -3.93 -6.42
N HIS A 228 -22.82 -3.35 -5.68
CA HIS A 228 -23.04 -2.93 -4.29
C HIS A 228 -23.27 -1.43 -4.14
N GLN A 229 -22.92 -0.61 -5.16
CA GLN A 229 -23.08 0.85 -5.15
C GLN A 229 -22.63 1.49 -3.82
N PRO A 230 -21.38 1.24 -3.38
CA PRO A 230 -20.93 1.70 -2.08
C PRO A 230 -20.93 3.23 -1.98
N HIS A 231 -21.21 3.75 -0.79
CA HIS A 231 -21.10 5.17 -0.47
C HIS A 231 -19.62 5.59 -0.33
N PHE A 232 -18.78 4.69 0.18
CA PHE A 232 -17.33 4.84 0.19
C PHE A 232 -16.67 3.55 -0.30
N ALA A 233 -15.74 3.65 -1.23
CA ALA A 233 -14.95 2.50 -1.68
C ALA A 233 -13.48 2.81 -1.81
N THR A 234 -12.65 1.79 -1.60
CA THR A 234 -11.21 1.83 -1.84
C THR A 234 -10.81 0.87 -2.94
N PHE A 235 -9.84 1.27 -3.75
CA PHE A 235 -9.16 0.39 -4.70
C PHE A 235 -7.65 0.64 -4.63
N HIS A 236 -6.92 -0.32 -4.08
CA HIS A 236 -5.48 -0.23 -3.91
C HIS A 236 -4.69 -1.05 -4.91
N THR A 237 -3.53 -0.51 -5.31
CA THR A 237 -2.53 -1.25 -6.06
C THR A 237 -1.10 -0.84 -5.75
N ASN A 238 -0.22 -1.85 -5.68
CA ASN A 238 1.19 -1.72 -5.34
C ASN A 238 2.16 -1.78 -6.56
N HIS A 239 1.64 -1.96 -7.77
CA HIS A 239 2.48 -2.29 -8.92
C HIS A 239 3.50 -1.18 -9.28
N VAL A 240 3.13 0.09 -9.13
CA VAL A 240 4.06 1.20 -9.43
C VAL A 240 5.20 1.27 -8.42
N ALA A 241 4.91 1.13 -7.12
CA ALA A 241 5.92 0.99 -6.07
C ALA A 241 6.92 -0.13 -6.37
N HIS A 242 6.45 -1.28 -6.88
CA HIS A 242 7.32 -2.37 -7.30
C HIS A 242 8.30 -1.94 -8.41
N TYR A 243 7.82 -1.29 -9.48
CA TYR A 243 8.70 -0.85 -10.57
C TYR A 243 9.72 0.20 -10.09
N GLN A 244 9.29 1.15 -9.25
CA GLN A 244 10.15 2.19 -8.70
C GLN A 244 11.25 1.62 -7.81
N HIS A 245 10.92 0.66 -6.94
CA HIS A 245 11.92 0.00 -6.11
C HIS A 245 13.00 -0.73 -6.91
N ARG A 246 12.73 -1.15 -8.15
CA ARG A 246 13.60 -2.08 -8.91
C ARG A 246 14.30 -1.48 -10.10
N PHE A 247 13.69 -0.53 -10.79
CA PHE A 247 14.12 -0.11 -12.12
C PHE A 247 14.34 1.40 -12.23
N TRP A 248 14.45 2.10 -11.09
CA TRP A 248 14.64 3.55 -11.07
C TRP A 248 15.87 3.98 -11.85
N ARG A 249 17.01 3.36 -11.60
CA ARG A 249 18.29 3.74 -12.20
C ARG A 249 18.28 3.62 -13.71
N SER A 250 17.56 2.63 -14.24
CA SER A 250 17.43 2.43 -15.68
C SER A 250 16.45 3.41 -16.33
N ALA A 251 15.42 3.87 -15.59
CA ALA A 251 14.39 4.78 -16.08
C ALA A 251 14.78 6.27 -15.94
N ASP A 252 15.51 6.61 -14.88
CA ASP A 252 15.99 7.95 -14.56
C ASP A 252 17.42 7.84 -13.99
N PRO A 253 18.44 7.75 -14.86
CA PRO A 253 19.82 7.50 -14.45
C PRO A 253 20.50 8.68 -13.76
N ALA A 254 20.03 9.91 -14.01
CA ALA A 254 20.73 11.14 -13.63
C ALA A 254 21.12 11.26 -12.15
N PRO A 255 20.33 10.77 -11.17
CA PRO A 255 20.67 10.86 -9.75
C PRO A 255 21.74 9.86 -9.27
N PHE A 256 22.04 8.81 -10.03
CA PHE A 256 22.87 7.70 -9.55
C PHE A 256 24.36 7.95 -9.80
N LEU A 257 25.19 7.58 -8.81
CA LEU A 257 26.66 7.72 -8.88
C LEU A 257 27.27 6.83 -9.98
N VAL A 258 26.68 5.66 -10.20
CA VAL A 258 27.11 4.72 -11.25
C VAL A 258 26.03 4.58 -12.32
N PRO A 259 26.29 5.02 -13.56
CA PRO A 259 25.30 4.95 -14.63
C PRO A 259 24.99 3.48 -14.98
N PRO A 260 23.74 3.19 -15.39
CA PRO A 260 23.36 1.86 -15.85
C PRO A 260 24.07 1.51 -17.16
N SER A 261 24.32 0.22 -17.37
CA SER A 261 24.85 -0.25 -18.66
C SER A 261 23.81 -0.06 -19.78
N ALA A 262 24.26 0.03 -21.03
CA ALA A 262 23.35 0.12 -22.18
C ALA A 262 22.36 -1.07 -22.25
N ARG A 263 22.81 -2.26 -21.85
CA ARG A 263 21.96 -3.45 -21.77
C ARG A 263 20.87 -3.29 -20.70
N GLU A 264 21.22 -2.79 -19.54
CA GLU A 264 20.28 -2.56 -18.45
C GLU A 264 19.22 -1.52 -18.82
N VAL A 265 19.62 -0.41 -19.46
CA VAL A 265 18.68 0.58 -19.99
C VAL A 265 17.74 -0.05 -21.02
N SER A 266 18.28 -0.87 -21.94
CA SER A 266 17.47 -1.58 -22.93
C SER A 266 16.50 -2.60 -22.32
N ASP A 267 16.88 -3.23 -21.21
CA ASP A 267 16.08 -4.27 -20.57
C ASP A 267 15.03 -3.72 -19.62
N PHE A 268 15.31 -2.60 -18.93
CA PHE A 268 14.51 -2.11 -17.81
C PHE A 268 14.06 -0.65 -17.90
N GLY A 269 14.63 0.17 -18.80
CA GLY A 269 14.34 1.62 -18.86
C GLY A 269 12.87 1.97 -19.09
N GLY A 270 12.11 1.07 -19.73
CA GLY A 270 10.66 1.23 -19.94
C GLY A 270 9.77 0.79 -18.77
N ALA A 271 10.33 0.17 -17.72
CA ALA A 271 9.52 -0.53 -16.71
C ALA A 271 8.68 0.41 -15.85
N ILE A 272 9.26 1.52 -15.35
CA ILE A 272 8.52 2.52 -14.56
C ILE A 272 7.42 3.18 -15.41
N ARG A 273 7.76 3.61 -16.63
CA ARG A 273 6.79 4.19 -17.58
C ARG A 273 5.61 3.25 -17.81
N PHE A 274 5.87 1.97 -18.04
CA PHE A 274 4.82 0.97 -18.21
C PHE A 274 3.93 0.82 -16.97
N GLY A 275 4.50 0.86 -15.77
CA GLY A 275 3.74 0.89 -14.51
C GLY A 275 2.78 2.06 -14.44
N TYR A 276 3.27 3.28 -14.69
CA TYR A 276 2.43 4.49 -14.69
C TYR A 276 1.36 4.47 -15.79
N GLN A 277 1.66 3.93 -16.99
CA GLN A 277 0.67 3.77 -18.06
C GLN A 277 -0.46 2.80 -17.67
N VAL A 278 -0.16 1.75 -16.92
CA VAL A 278 -1.19 0.85 -16.38
C VAL A 278 -2.00 1.57 -15.32
N ALA A 279 -1.37 2.33 -14.42
CA ALA A 279 -2.11 3.17 -13.47
C ALA A 279 -3.05 4.17 -14.18
N ASP A 280 -2.57 4.83 -15.24
CA ASP A 280 -3.36 5.73 -16.08
C ASP A 280 -4.56 5.02 -16.74
N GLU A 281 -4.36 3.82 -17.29
CA GLU A 281 -5.44 2.97 -17.83
C GLU A 281 -6.51 2.68 -16.77
N LEU A 282 -6.09 2.34 -15.54
CA LEU A 282 -7.02 2.10 -14.43
C LEU A 282 -7.81 3.35 -14.07
N LEU A 283 -7.17 4.52 -14.02
CA LEU A 283 -7.85 5.80 -13.78
C LEU A 283 -8.87 6.12 -14.88
N GLY A 284 -8.54 5.86 -16.15
CA GLY A 284 -9.50 5.96 -17.25
C GLY A 284 -10.72 5.06 -17.06
N ARG A 285 -10.51 3.84 -16.57
CA ARG A 285 -11.59 2.89 -16.24
C ARG A 285 -12.41 3.32 -15.01
N VAL A 286 -11.81 4.00 -14.03
CA VAL A 286 -12.53 4.61 -12.89
C VAL A 286 -13.43 5.73 -13.40
N MET A 287 -12.89 6.68 -14.15
CA MET A 287 -13.65 7.81 -14.69
C MET A 287 -14.82 7.36 -15.57
N ALA A 288 -14.65 6.28 -16.36
CA ALA A 288 -15.72 5.71 -17.17
C ALA A 288 -16.78 4.93 -16.37
N MET A 289 -16.57 4.68 -15.07
CA MET A 289 -17.44 3.90 -14.21
C MET A 289 -18.26 4.74 -13.23
N VAL A 290 -17.76 5.91 -12.84
CA VAL A 290 -18.38 6.78 -11.84
C VAL A 290 -19.55 7.59 -12.42
N ASP A 291 -20.51 7.93 -11.55
CA ASP A 291 -21.66 8.77 -11.88
C ASP A 291 -21.41 10.23 -11.48
N ASP A 292 -22.33 11.14 -11.85
CA ASP A 292 -22.24 12.58 -11.54
C ASP A 292 -22.40 12.91 -10.03
N ASP A 293 -22.53 11.88 -9.18
CA ASP A 293 -22.63 11.99 -7.73
C ASP A 293 -21.43 11.37 -6.99
N THR A 294 -20.41 10.93 -7.73
CA THR A 294 -19.23 10.27 -7.19
C THR A 294 -17.99 11.14 -7.36
N VAL A 295 -17.30 11.41 -6.25
CA VAL A 295 -15.97 12.00 -6.22
C VAL A 295 -14.92 10.89 -6.36
N VAL A 296 -13.90 11.14 -7.17
CA VAL A 296 -12.71 10.30 -7.31
C VAL A 296 -11.55 10.99 -6.61
N LEU A 297 -10.94 10.31 -5.64
CA LEU A 297 -9.74 10.76 -4.95
C LEU A 297 -8.62 9.76 -5.22
N VAL A 298 -7.58 10.18 -5.94
CA VAL A 298 -6.35 9.43 -6.13
C VAL A 298 -5.36 9.88 -5.05
N ALA A 299 -4.85 8.94 -4.27
CA ALA A 299 -3.89 9.22 -3.22
C ALA A 299 -2.70 8.28 -3.21
N SER A 300 -1.59 8.79 -2.69
CA SER A 300 -0.50 8.03 -2.10
C SER A 300 -0.10 8.70 -0.78
N GLY A 301 -0.03 7.94 0.32
CA GLY A 301 0.32 8.49 1.63
C GLY A 301 1.77 8.96 1.77
N LEU A 302 2.67 8.40 0.96
CA LEU A 302 4.08 8.74 0.79
C LEU A 302 4.50 8.42 -0.66
N SER A 303 5.73 8.67 -1.08
CA SER A 303 6.23 8.25 -2.41
C SER A 303 7.58 7.56 -2.34
N GLN A 304 8.27 7.48 -3.47
CA GLN A 304 9.65 7.01 -3.54
C GLN A 304 10.56 8.06 -4.15
N GLN A 305 11.84 7.92 -3.85
CA GLN A 305 12.97 8.66 -4.41
C GLN A 305 14.10 7.70 -4.82
N PRO A 306 15.05 8.14 -5.67
CA PRO A 306 16.25 7.37 -5.98
C PRO A 306 17.01 6.98 -4.70
N TYR A 307 17.39 5.72 -4.58
CA TYR A 307 18.26 5.24 -3.50
C TYR A 307 19.73 5.42 -3.88
N VAL A 308 20.34 6.50 -3.42
CA VAL A 308 21.71 6.88 -3.75
C VAL A 308 22.53 6.98 -2.47
N THR A 309 23.49 6.09 -2.30
CA THR A 309 24.40 6.07 -1.14
C THR A 309 25.78 5.59 -1.58
N ASP A 310 26.85 6.14 -1.02
CA ASP A 310 28.22 5.68 -1.27
C ASP A 310 28.43 4.21 -0.88
N GLU A 311 27.68 3.73 0.13
CA GLU A 311 27.71 2.34 0.60
C GLU A 311 27.15 1.35 -0.44
N PHE A 312 26.24 1.80 -1.32
CA PHE A 312 25.55 0.98 -2.32
C PHE A 312 25.40 1.73 -3.65
N PRO A 313 26.50 1.95 -4.39
CA PRO A 313 26.49 2.81 -5.58
C PRO A 313 25.65 2.24 -6.74
N ASP A 314 25.50 0.91 -6.81
CA ASP A 314 24.65 0.20 -7.79
C ASP A 314 23.24 -0.14 -7.25
N GLY A 315 22.88 0.38 -6.08
CA GLY A 315 21.68 0.01 -5.34
C GLY A 315 21.91 -1.16 -4.37
N ARG A 316 20.93 -1.42 -3.51
CA ARG A 316 21.07 -2.38 -2.39
C ARG A 316 20.55 -3.77 -2.72
N SER A 317 21.38 -4.80 -2.64
CA SER A 317 20.91 -6.18 -2.70
C SER A 317 20.07 -6.52 -1.46
N VAL A 318 18.97 -7.25 -1.66
CA VAL A 318 18.02 -7.59 -0.61
C VAL A 318 18.15 -9.06 -0.26
N LEU A 319 18.45 -9.35 1.01
CA LEU A 319 18.54 -10.71 1.53
C LEU A 319 17.17 -11.20 1.95
N ARG A 320 16.85 -12.43 1.55
CA ARG A 320 15.58 -13.10 1.87
C ARG A 320 15.82 -14.41 2.58
N ILE A 321 14.94 -14.71 3.53
CA ILE A 321 14.87 -16.03 4.16
C ILE A 321 14.40 -17.04 3.11
N ARG A 322 15.16 -18.12 2.93
CA ARG A 322 14.84 -19.20 1.97
C ARG A 322 13.70 -20.07 2.46
N ASP A 323 13.77 -20.46 3.72
CA ASP A 323 12.84 -21.36 4.37
C ASP A 323 12.54 -20.84 5.78
N ILE A 324 11.31 -20.40 5.99
CA ILE A 324 10.91 -19.88 7.29
C ILE A 324 10.81 -20.98 8.35
N ASP A 325 10.49 -22.22 7.95
CA ASP A 325 10.34 -23.31 8.91
C ASP A 325 11.70 -23.67 9.50
N GLN A 326 12.76 -23.60 8.68
CA GLN A 326 14.13 -23.69 9.17
C GLN A 326 14.45 -22.60 10.20
N VAL A 327 14.02 -21.35 9.99
CA VAL A 327 14.23 -20.27 10.97
C VAL A 327 13.45 -20.55 12.25
N VAL A 328 12.17 -20.93 12.14
CA VAL A 328 11.33 -21.28 13.29
C VAL A 328 11.96 -22.41 14.11
N ASP A 329 12.51 -23.42 13.44
CA ASP A 329 13.27 -24.48 14.07
C ASP A 329 14.53 -23.92 14.75
N LEU A 330 15.36 -23.14 14.06
CA LEU A 330 16.59 -22.55 14.63
C LEU A 330 16.32 -21.72 15.89
N LEU A 331 15.17 -21.06 15.94
CA LEU A 331 14.69 -20.28 17.10
C LEU A 331 14.11 -21.13 18.24
N GLY A 332 13.90 -22.44 18.01
CA GLY A 332 13.26 -23.32 18.98
C GLY A 332 11.75 -23.07 19.13
N ALA A 333 11.12 -22.49 18.10
CA ALA A 333 9.72 -22.09 18.09
C ALA A 333 8.80 -23.05 17.30
N ALA A 334 9.33 -24.21 16.90
CA ALA A 334 8.60 -25.23 16.16
C ALA A 334 7.34 -25.68 16.91
N GLY A 335 6.17 -25.54 16.28
CA GLY A 335 4.88 -25.88 16.89
C GLY A 335 4.38 -24.88 17.95
N HIS A 336 5.09 -23.77 18.17
CA HIS A 336 4.75 -22.73 19.14
C HIS A 336 4.37 -21.39 18.48
N CYS A 337 4.47 -21.30 17.16
CA CYS A 337 4.06 -20.13 16.41
C CYS A 337 3.53 -20.50 15.02
N ARG A 338 2.74 -19.58 14.46
CA ARG A 338 2.34 -19.56 13.07
C ARG A 338 3.16 -18.51 12.33
N ALA A 339 3.98 -18.96 11.38
CA ALA A 339 4.74 -18.07 10.50
C ALA A 339 3.97 -17.78 9.21
N TYR A 340 4.00 -16.53 8.75
CA TYR A 340 3.48 -16.17 7.43
C TYR A 340 4.27 -15.03 6.78
N ALA A 341 4.49 -15.18 5.47
CA ALA A 341 5.14 -14.16 4.67
C ALA A 341 4.16 -13.01 4.42
N VAL A 342 4.60 -11.81 4.77
CA VAL A 342 3.84 -10.58 4.55
C VAL A 342 4.35 -9.87 3.32
N MET A 343 5.67 -9.80 3.18
CA MET A 343 6.35 -9.35 1.97
C MET A 343 7.64 -10.15 1.76
N ALA A 344 8.33 -9.90 0.64
CA ALA A 344 9.52 -10.63 0.22
C ALA A 344 10.61 -10.82 1.30
N THR A 345 10.79 -9.87 2.21
CA THR A 345 11.82 -9.92 3.27
C THR A 345 11.26 -10.16 4.65
N GLN A 346 10.01 -9.76 4.89
CA GLN A 346 9.39 -9.71 6.21
C GLN A 346 8.53 -10.93 6.46
N TRP A 347 8.76 -11.53 7.62
CA TRP A 347 7.94 -12.60 8.17
C TRP A 347 7.36 -12.18 9.51
N ASN A 348 6.10 -12.52 9.73
CA ASN A 348 5.48 -12.39 11.04
C ASN A 348 5.36 -13.78 11.67
N LEU A 349 5.80 -13.89 12.92
CA LEU A 349 5.71 -15.07 13.77
C LEU A 349 4.68 -14.79 14.87
N ASP A 350 3.52 -15.42 14.77
CA ASP A 350 2.38 -15.25 15.68
C ASP A 350 2.37 -16.37 16.72
N PHE A 351 2.49 -16.04 18.01
CA PHE A 351 2.68 -17.00 19.10
C PHE A 351 1.40 -17.20 19.91
N ASP A 352 1.16 -18.44 20.34
CA ASP A 352 -0.01 -18.80 21.16
C ASP A 352 0.18 -18.45 22.64
N ASP A 353 1.43 -18.35 23.11
CA ASP A 353 1.74 -18.10 24.52
C ASP A 353 2.95 -17.17 24.71
N ALA A 354 2.96 -16.47 25.86
CA ALA A 354 3.97 -15.47 26.18
C ALA A 354 5.36 -16.09 26.47
N GLN A 355 5.42 -17.33 26.93
CA GLN A 355 6.68 -17.99 27.25
C GLN A 355 7.46 -18.31 25.97
N SER A 356 6.78 -18.87 24.97
CA SER A 356 7.33 -19.16 23.65
C SER A 356 7.75 -17.89 22.93
N LEU A 357 6.94 -16.84 22.98
CA LEU A 357 7.29 -15.52 22.43
C LEU A 357 8.57 -14.97 23.05
N GLN A 358 8.68 -15.00 24.38
CA GLN A 358 9.88 -14.52 25.08
C GLN A 358 11.12 -15.36 24.77
N ALA A 359 10.97 -16.69 24.63
CA ALA A 359 12.06 -17.57 24.25
C ALA A 359 12.56 -17.27 22.83
N ALA A 360 11.64 -17.16 21.85
CA ALA A 360 11.97 -16.82 20.47
C ALA A 360 12.57 -15.42 20.36
N SER A 361 12.03 -14.44 21.10
CA SER A 361 12.58 -13.07 21.14
C SER A 361 14.04 -13.06 21.60
N ARG A 362 14.39 -13.81 22.66
CA ARG A 362 15.79 -13.94 23.09
C ARG A 362 16.66 -14.64 22.05
N ALA A 363 16.15 -15.68 21.40
CA ALA A 363 16.86 -16.38 20.34
C ALA A 363 17.15 -15.48 19.13
N ILE A 364 16.17 -14.65 18.73
CA ILE A 364 16.31 -13.67 17.64
C ILE A 364 17.34 -12.60 18.01
N ALA A 365 17.21 -12.00 19.20
CA ALA A 365 18.11 -10.94 19.64
C ALA A 365 19.58 -11.41 19.82
N GLY A 366 19.77 -12.69 20.15
CA GLY A 366 21.09 -13.30 20.26
C GLY A 366 21.66 -13.88 18.96
N ALA A 367 20.88 -13.92 17.86
CA ALA A 367 21.32 -14.53 16.61
C ALA A 367 22.33 -13.65 15.88
N THR A 368 23.47 -14.24 15.49
CA THR A 368 24.58 -13.50 14.88
C THR A 368 25.13 -14.21 13.64
N VAL A 369 25.87 -13.48 12.80
CA VAL A 369 26.53 -14.02 11.60
C VAL A 369 27.99 -13.58 11.49
N GLY A 370 28.85 -14.53 11.10
CA GLY A 370 30.25 -14.31 10.79
C GLY A 370 31.15 -14.08 12.01
N ALA A 371 32.46 -13.99 11.77
CA ALA A 371 33.47 -13.92 12.84
C ALA A 371 33.34 -12.68 13.75
N GLN A 372 32.77 -11.59 13.24
CA GLN A 372 32.53 -10.35 14.00
C GLN A 372 31.18 -10.34 14.74
N ALA A 373 30.41 -11.44 14.67
CA ALA A 373 29.13 -11.62 15.35
C ALA A 373 28.13 -10.49 15.08
N HIS A 374 27.95 -10.11 13.82
CA HIS A 374 26.94 -9.12 13.44
C HIS A 374 25.53 -9.64 13.73
N GLU A 375 24.62 -8.78 14.20
CA GLU A 375 23.21 -9.13 14.41
C GLU A 375 22.58 -9.66 13.11
N LEU A 376 21.93 -10.82 13.18
CA LEU A 376 21.38 -11.49 12.01
C LEU A 376 20.00 -10.94 11.59
N PHE A 377 19.15 -10.62 12.56
CA PHE A 377 17.77 -10.18 12.31
C PHE A 377 17.55 -8.74 12.72
N ALA A 378 16.79 -8.00 11.93
CA ALA A 378 16.03 -6.86 12.44
C ALA A 378 14.66 -7.38 12.88
N HIS A 379 14.19 -6.99 14.07
CA HIS A 379 12.91 -7.46 14.59
C HIS A 379 12.13 -6.40 15.34
N THR A 380 10.81 -6.59 15.42
CA THR A 380 9.90 -5.74 16.18
C THR A 380 8.79 -6.60 16.77
N ILE A 381 8.38 -6.31 18.01
CA ILE A 381 7.39 -7.09 18.74
C ILE A 381 6.17 -6.22 19.00
N VAL A 382 4.99 -6.71 18.62
CA VAL A 382 3.70 -6.08 18.92
C VAL A 382 2.70 -7.17 19.29
N GLY A 383 2.09 -7.04 20.47
CA GLY A 383 1.18 -8.06 21.00
C GLY A 383 1.89 -9.41 21.15
N ASN A 384 1.30 -10.45 20.58
CA ASN A 384 1.82 -11.81 20.53
C ASN A 384 2.61 -12.13 19.25
N THR A 385 2.95 -11.12 18.43
CA THR A 385 3.62 -11.31 17.14
C THR A 385 5.01 -10.69 17.14
N ILE A 386 5.99 -11.44 16.61
CA ILE A 386 7.33 -10.93 16.29
C ILE A 386 7.45 -10.81 14.78
N SER A 387 7.69 -9.60 14.28
CA SER A 387 8.06 -9.36 12.89
C SER A 387 9.58 -9.45 12.75
N ILE A 388 10.06 -10.20 11.77
CA ILE A 388 11.49 -10.40 11.50
C ILE A 388 11.85 -10.14 10.03
N ASN A 389 13.04 -9.60 9.82
CA ASN A 389 13.74 -9.52 8.55
C ASN A 389 15.20 -9.91 8.77
N ILE A 390 15.87 -10.45 7.76
CA ILE A 390 17.35 -10.48 7.78
C ILE A 390 17.85 -9.04 7.78
N ARG A 391 18.86 -8.76 8.60
CA ARG A 391 19.46 -7.42 8.67
C ARG A 391 20.04 -7.09 7.30
N GLN A 392 19.49 -6.05 6.67
CA GLN A 392 19.86 -5.71 5.29
C GLN A 392 21.17 -4.91 5.21
N LYS A 393 21.72 -4.43 6.34
CA LYS A 393 23.00 -3.67 6.46
C LYS A 393 24.16 -4.57 6.92
N LEU A 394 24.20 -5.83 6.48
CA LEU A 394 25.34 -6.70 6.73
C LEU A 394 26.53 -6.31 5.84
N PRO A 395 27.79 -6.52 6.29
CA PRO A 395 28.98 -6.24 5.49
C PRO A 395 28.94 -6.95 4.13
N ARG A 396 29.48 -6.31 3.10
CA ARG A 396 29.52 -6.83 1.73
C ARG A 396 30.95 -7.12 1.27
N PRO A 397 31.19 -8.17 0.45
CA PRO A 397 30.22 -9.15 -0.02
C PRO A 397 29.70 -10.06 1.10
N ILE A 398 28.49 -10.60 0.95
CA ILE A 398 27.92 -11.55 1.93
C ILE A 398 28.71 -12.86 1.81
N ASP A 399 29.38 -13.24 2.89
CA ASP A 399 30.03 -14.55 2.98
C ASP A 399 28.97 -15.65 3.19
N GLY A 400 28.72 -16.43 2.14
CA GLY A 400 27.79 -17.56 2.19
C GLY A 400 28.25 -18.70 3.11
N ASP A 401 29.55 -18.79 3.41
CA ASP A 401 30.15 -19.77 4.32
C ASP A 401 30.18 -19.31 5.79
N ALA A 402 29.79 -18.06 6.05
CA ALA A 402 29.68 -17.55 7.42
C ALA A 402 28.66 -18.35 8.22
N ASP A 403 29.01 -18.66 9.47
CA ASP A 403 28.11 -19.30 10.41
C ASP A 403 27.10 -18.28 10.95
N CYS A 404 25.82 -18.60 10.80
CA CYS A 404 24.72 -17.99 11.53
C CYS A 404 24.52 -18.79 12.83
N VAL A 405 24.76 -18.17 13.97
CA VAL A 405 24.77 -18.82 15.28
C VAL A 405 23.56 -18.36 16.11
N PHE A 406 22.91 -19.31 16.78
CA PHE A 406 21.76 -19.10 17.65
C PHE A 406 22.10 -19.57 19.07
N PRO A 407 22.74 -18.74 19.91
CA PRO A 407 23.24 -19.15 21.21
C PRO A 407 22.15 -19.69 22.15
N ALA A 408 20.95 -19.14 22.09
CA ALA A 408 19.82 -19.55 22.94
C ALA A 408 19.38 -21.01 22.71
N THR A 409 19.61 -21.55 21.51
CA THR A 409 19.24 -22.93 21.13
C THR A 409 20.44 -23.83 20.89
N GLY A 410 21.66 -23.28 20.89
CA GLY A 410 22.89 -24.00 20.55
C GLY A 410 22.96 -24.44 19.09
N ARG A 411 22.16 -23.85 18.20
CA ARG A 411 22.06 -24.23 16.78
C ARG A 411 22.88 -23.28 15.91
N SER A 412 23.29 -23.77 14.74
CA SER A 412 23.96 -22.97 13.71
C SER A 412 23.61 -23.44 12.31
N VAL A 413 23.71 -22.54 11.33
CA VAL A 413 23.47 -22.82 9.91
C VAL A 413 24.37 -21.93 9.06
N LYS A 414 24.71 -22.35 7.84
CA LYS A 414 25.45 -21.48 6.91
C LYS A 414 24.57 -20.39 6.34
N MET A 415 25.12 -19.19 6.14
CA MET A 415 24.39 -18.05 5.59
C MET A 415 23.70 -18.38 4.25
N ARG A 416 24.37 -19.15 3.38
CA ARG A 416 23.78 -19.58 2.08
C ARG A 416 22.57 -20.51 2.20
N GLU A 417 22.45 -21.24 3.31
CA GLU A 417 21.35 -22.18 3.55
C GLU A 417 20.14 -21.45 4.14
N LEU A 418 20.40 -20.42 4.95
CA LEU A 418 19.38 -19.57 5.55
C LEU A 418 18.80 -18.56 4.55
N CYS A 419 19.67 -17.93 3.76
CA CYS A 419 19.33 -16.75 2.97
C CYS A 419 19.71 -16.88 1.49
N ALA A 420 18.98 -16.15 0.65
CA ALA A 420 19.31 -15.93 -0.75
C ALA A 420 19.31 -14.44 -1.08
N GLU A 421 20.26 -14.02 -1.89
CA GLU A 421 20.10 -12.83 -2.73
C GLU A 421 19.27 -13.24 -3.93
N GLN A 422 18.02 -12.81 -3.97
CA GLN A 422 17.09 -13.25 -5.01
C GLN A 422 16.35 -12.06 -5.56
N ASP A 423 17.02 -11.26 -6.39
CA ASP A 423 16.40 -10.18 -7.13
C ASP A 423 17.12 -9.91 -8.46
N ALA A 424 16.34 -9.65 -9.52
CA ALA A 424 16.87 -9.36 -10.86
C ALA A 424 17.67 -8.06 -10.92
N THR A 425 17.34 -7.12 -10.03
CA THR A 425 18.02 -5.85 -9.82
C THR A 425 18.06 -5.56 -8.32
N THR A 426 19.05 -4.81 -7.88
CA THR A 426 19.13 -4.22 -6.54
C THR A 426 17.94 -3.28 -6.27
N LYS A 427 17.67 -2.97 -5.00
CA LYS A 427 16.71 -1.92 -4.62
C LYS A 427 17.29 -0.55 -5.01
N GLN A 428 16.59 0.13 -5.91
CA GLN A 428 16.97 1.41 -6.54
C GLN A 428 16.06 2.58 -6.16
N GLY A 429 14.86 2.30 -5.65
CA GLY A 429 13.94 3.30 -5.09
C GLY A 429 13.75 3.10 -3.58
N TYR A 430 13.64 4.19 -2.83
CA TYR A 430 13.42 4.18 -1.37
C TYR A 430 12.32 5.16 -0.98
N HIS A 431 11.70 4.96 0.19
CA HIS A 431 10.55 5.76 0.61
C HIS A 431 10.92 7.24 0.76
N ASP A 432 10.01 8.10 0.34
CA ASP A 432 10.09 9.55 0.45
C ASP A 432 8.78 10.10 1.00
N ARG A 433 8.86 11.19 1.76
CA ARG A 433 7.73 11.74 2.52
C ARG A 433 6.60 12.34 1.65
N PRO A 434 6.89 13.06 0.56
CA PRO A 434 5.84 13.63 -0.28
C PRO A 434 5.06 12.54 -0.99
N GLY A 435 3.73 12.62 -0.97
CA GLY A 435 2.81 11.77 -1.71
C GLY A 435 2.18 12.50 -2.90
N VAL A 436 1.12 11.91 -3.43
CA VAL A 436 0.32 12.48 -4.53
C VAL A 436 -1.14 12.54 -4.09
N LEU A 437 -1.78 13.68 -4.31
CA LEU A 437 -3.23 13.85 -4.15
C LEU A 437 -3.81 14.42 -5.44
N ILE A 438 -4.85 13.77 -5.96
CA ILE A 438 -5.69 14.30 -7.04
C ILE A 438 -7.14 14.05 -6.66
N VAL A 439 -7.97 15.08 -6.62
CA VAL A 439 -9.40 14.98 -6.31
C VAL A 439 -10.19 15.55 -7.47
N ALA A 440 -11.15 14.82 -8.01
CA ALA A 440 -12.01 15.30 -9.09
C ALA A 440 -13.43 14.76 -8.95
N GLY A 441 -14.41 15.53 -9.44
CA GLY A 441 -15.82 15.15 -9.39
C GLY A 441 -16.72 16.28 -8.91
N PRO A 442 -17.99 15.99 -8.59
CA PRO A 442 -18.97 17.00 -8.24
C PRO A 442 -18.57 17.77 -6.97
N GLY A 443 -18.65 19.10 -7.04
CA GLY A 443 -18.32 19.99 -5.91
C GLY A 443 -16.82 20.29 -5.73
N ILE A 444 -15.94 19.65 -6.51
CA ILE A 444 -14.49 19.85 -6.44
C ILE A 444 -14.04 20.96 -7.40
N ALA A 445 -13.14 21.84 -6.95
CA ALA A 445 -12.54 22.88 -7.77
C ALA A 445 -11.66 22.29 -8.88
N ALA A 446 -11.77 22.83 -10.09
CA ALA A 446 -11.04 22.36 -11.28
C ALA A 446 -9.80 23.21 -11.57
N GLY A 447 -8.71 22.55 -11.97
CA GLY A 447 -7.44 23.20 -12.34
C GLY A 447 -6.69 23.82 -11.16
N LEU A 448 -7.01 23.42 -9.93
CA LEU A 448 -6.42 23.97 -8.72
C LEU A 448 -5.21 23.15 -8.27
N ASP A 449 -4.14 23.83 -7.86
CA ASP A 449 -3.02 23.25 -7.13
C ASP A 449 -3.00 23.83 -5.71
N ILE A 450 -3.20 22.99 -4.71
CA ILE A 450 -3.19 23.41 -3.31
C ILE A 450 -1.81 23.36 -2.67
N GLY A 451 -0.78 22.89 -3.37
CA GLY A 451 0.58 22.75 -2.86
C GLY A 451 0.70 21.62 -1.83
N GLU A 452 1.60 21.81 -0.86
CA GLU A 452 1.81 20.85 0.23
C GLU A 452 0.65 20.86 1.22
N CYS A 453 0.26 19.67 1.68
CA CYS A 453 -0.67 19.46 2.78
C CYS A 453 -0.15 18.34 3.69
N SER A 454 -0.80 18.08 4.83
CA SER A 454 -0.44 16.95 5.67
C SER A 454 -1.16 15.68 5.23
N THR A 455 -0.51 14.53 5.33
CA THR A 455 -1.20 13.23 5.19
C THR A 455 -2.35 13.08 6.20
N LEU A 456 -2.30 13.76 7.35
CA LEU A 456 -3.37 13.81 8.34
C LEU A 456 -4.64 14.54 7.85
N ASP A 457 -4.53 15.38 6.83
CA ASP A 457 -5.65 16.16 6.28
C ASP A 457 -6.57 15.30 5.40
N LEU A 458 -6.11 14.12 4.96
CA LEU A 458 -6.84 13.28 4.01
C LEU A 458 -8.11 12.67 4.61
N ALA A 459 -8.02 12.05 5.80
CA ALA A 459 -9.18 11.47 6.48
C ALA A 459 -10.32 12.48 6.73
N PRO A 460 -10.09 13.65 7.39
CA PRO A 460 -11.14 14.63 7.61
C PRO A 460 -11.68 15.21 6.30
N THR A 461 -10.83 15.38 5.28
CA THR A 461 -11.27 15.83 3.94
C THR A 461 -12.19 14.82 3.26
N MET A 462 -11.85 13.53 3.30
CA MET A 462 -12.71 12.48 2.75
C MET A 462 -14.05 12.38 3.49
N LEU A 463 -14.04 12.51 4.82
CA LEU A 463 -15.29 12.56 5.60
C LEU A 463 -16.15 13.78 5.22
N SER A 464 -15.53 14.94 5.02
CA SER A 464 -16.22 16.14 4.54
C SER A 464 -16.88 15.93 3.16
N VAL A 465 -16.18 15.27 2.22
CA VAL A 465 -16.76 14.90 0.90
C VAL A 465 -17.98 13.99 1.06
N LEU A 466 -17.94 13.07 2.02
CA LEU A 466 -19.03 12.15 2.33
C LEU A 466 -20.18 12.81 3.13
N GLY A 467 -20.05 14.09 3.50
CA GLY A 467 -20.99 14.79 4.38
C GLY A 467 -21.04 14.18 5.79
N ILE A 468 -19.88 13.76 6.30
CA ILE A 468 -19.69 13.17 7.63
C ILE A 468 -18.77 14.10 8.44
N GLU A 469 -19.16 14.41 9.67
CA GLU A 469 -18.34 15.22 10.57
C GLU A 469 -17.07 14.44 10.99
N ALA A 470 -15.91 15.09 10.88
CA ALA A 470 -14.66 14.49 11.30
C ALA A 470 -14.63 14.35 12.84
N PRO A 471 -14.34 13.15 13.38
CA PRO A 471 -14.22 12.98 14.83
C PRO A 471 -13.09 13.85 15.42
N GLY A 472 -13.32 14.41 16.61
CA GLY A 472 -12.38 15.35 17.25
C GLY A 472 -10.99 14.79 17.63
N TYR A 473 -10.75 13.48 17.45
CA TYR A 473 -9.41 12.91 17.60
C TYR A 473 -8.53 13.07 16.34
N MET A 474 -9.13 13.40 15.19
CA MET A 474 -8.38 13.64 13.96
C MET A 474 -7.69 15.00 14.07
N THR A 475 -6.37 15.01 13.93
CA THR A 475 -5.56 16.21 14.16
C THR A 475 -5.28 17.01 12.89
N GLY A 476 -5.55 16.42 11.72
CA GLY A 476 -5.49 17.13 10.44
C GLY A 476 -6.71 18.03 10.21
N ALA A 477 -6.60 18.91 9.23
CA ALA A 477 -7.66 19.82 8.83
C ALA A 477 -8.37 19.35 7.56
N VAL A 478 -9.63 19.74 7.39
CA VAL A 478 -10.31 19.61 6.10
C VAL A 478 -9.63 20.55 5.10
N LEU A 479 -9.23 20.04 3.93
CA LEU A 479 -8.65 20.81 2.84
C LEU A 479 -9.73 21.66 2.15
N GLN A 480 -10.20 22.72 2.82
CA GLN A 480 -11.34 23.54 2.35
C GLN A 480 -11.17 24.07 0.93
N ARG A 481 -9.93 24.34 0.51
CA ARG A 481 -9.60 24.87 -0.81
C ARG A 481 -9.99 23.93 -1.97
N ILE A 482 -10.20 22.64 -1.72
CA ILE A 482 -10.60 21.71 -2.79
C ILE A 482 -12.06 21.86 -3.19
N PHE A 483 -12.90 22.48 -2.36
CA PHE A 483 -14.32 22.64 -2.64
C PHE A 483 -14.57 23.89 -3.48
N SER A 484 -15.46 23.79 -4.46
CA SER A 484 -15.86 24.93 -5.27
C SER A 484 -16.71 25.94 -4.48
N ASP A 485 -16.60 27.23 -4.80
CA ASP A 485 -17.28 28.34 -4.09
C ASP A 485 -18.81 28.23 -4.00
N ARG A 486 -19.43 27.32 -4.75
CA ARG A 486 -20.88 27.06 -4.69
C ARG A 486 -21.28 26.23 -3.46
N ASP A 487 -20.37 25.47 -2.85
CA ASP A 487 -20.64 24.63 -1.68
C ASP A 487 -20.08 25.22 -0.36
N THR A 488 -19.07 26.11 -0.41
CA THR A 488 -18.47 26.72 0.79
C THR A 488 -19.40 27.68 1.53
N THR A 489 -20.43 28.23 0.89
CA THR A 489 -21.46 29.06 1.55
C THR A 489 -22.32 28.29 2.54
N ALA A 490 -22.26 26.95 2.58
CA ALA A 490 -23.00 26.12 3.54
C ALA A 490 -22.22 25.82 4.83
N THR A 491 -20.90 26.04 4.88
CA THR A 491 -20.03 25.56 5.98
C THR A 491 -19.34 26.67 6.78
N LEU A 492 -19.45 27.93 6.36
CA LEU A 492 -18.79 29.09 7.02
C LEU A 492 -19.44 29.54 8.35
N GLY A 493 -20.10 28.63 9.06
CA GLY A 493 -20.43 28.80 10.47
C GLY A 493 -19.36 28.13 11.33
N GLN A 494 -18.36 28.91 11.74
CA GLN A 494 -17.30 28.59 12.72
C GLN A 494 -15.95 28.10 12.15
N ALA A 495 -15.08 29.06 11.82
CA ALA A 495 -13.64 28.93 12.05
C ALA A 495 -13.11 30.27 12.53
N VAL A 496 -12.68 30.32 13.79
CA VAL A 496 -12.06 31.48 14.43
C VAL A 496 -10.71 31.76 13.74
N GLU A 497 -10.56 32.98 13.23
CA GLU A 497 -9.31 33.52 12.72
C GLU A 497 -8.21 33.43 13.79
N ARG A 498 -7.16 32.63 13.55
CA ARG A 498 -5.88 32.86 14.23
C ARG A 498 -5.09 33.87 13.41
N LYS A 499 -5.09 35.11 13.90
CA LYS A 499 -4.13 36.14 13.50
C LYS A 499 -2.71 35.65 13.72
N GLU A 500 -1.90 35.90 12.70
CA GLU A 500 -0.45 35.83 12.70
C GLU A 500 0.14 36.59 13.90
N ALA A 501 1.12 35.97 14.56
CA ALA A 501 2.08 36.67 15.40
C ALA A 501 3.46 36.07 15.11
N LEU A 502 4.06 36.54 14.02
CA LEU A 502 5.50 36.47 13.78
C LEU A 502 6.06 37.88 13.98
N HIS A 503 7.17 37.94 14.71
CA HIS A 503 8.02 39.12 15.03
C HIS A 503 7.52 40.09 16.10
N GLU A 504 8.25 40.16 17.22
CA GLU A 504 9.34 41.15 17.34
C GLU A 504 10.37 40.76 18.43
N PRO A 505 11.60 41.30 18.39
CA PRO A 505 12.74 40.90 19.20
C PRO A 505 12.96 41.78 20.45
N ALA A 506 13.55 41.21 21.49
CA ALA A 506 14.52 41.84 22.40
C ALA A 506 15.29 40.75 23.15
#